data_AF-A0A5Q5BRL6-F1
#
_entry.id   AF-A0A5Q5BRL6-F1
#
_cell.length_a   1.000
_cell.length_b   1.000
_cell.length_c   1.000
_cell.angle_alpha   90.00
_cell.angle_beta   90.00
_cell.angle_gamma   90.00
#
_symmetry.space_group_name_H-M   'P 1'
#
loop_
_entity.id
_entity.type
_entity.pdbx_description
1 polymer ?
#
loop_
_entity_poly.entity_id
_entity_poly.type
_entity_poly.pdbx_seq_one_letter_code
_entity_poly.pdbx_strand_id
1 'polypeptide(L)'
;MTSSHLRAAVGGIGVVAATSVAAWALGRPDNALSLTAVRAAADCAAAVTLGLAVVPLLDTGRHRDELSRAAAAPLAVSAAVWLLTELVRLVVVSAQTAALPVGAVGVQTYVEFVTHTAAGRAGAVSAVAAAAVCAVAVSAPRSGSVSLATTGIAAAGLAARTLAGHLTESPLGGVAAAVHAVAAGLWCGALVGLLVTVAHRGQWARVLPRFSALALGCVGVLVLAGVAGALAVVGSPADLVATGYGRILTAKLLVTAALTALAWRNRSRWLPAARTHRASAGLSRTRSLLELGGMTVALTLAAALAVTG
;
A
#
# COMPACT_ATOMS: atom_id res chain seq x y z
N MET A 1 -22.30 1.27 4.75
CA MET A 1 -21.04 1.05 5.49
C MET A 1 -21.39 0.94 6.97
N THR A 2 -21.03 -0.14 7.69
CA THR A 2 -21.38 -0.26 9.12
C THR A 2 -20.55 0.72 9.96
N SER A 3 -21.07 1.16 11.12
CA SER A 3 -20.38 2.08 12.04
C SER A 3 -18.95 1.63 12.41
N SER A 4 -18.71 0.31 12.40
CA SER A 4 -17.40 -0.28 12.69
C SER A 4 -16.36 -0.06 11.57
N HIS A 5 -16.76 -0.04 10.30
CA HIS A 5 -15.85 0.19 9.18
C HIS A 5 -15.49 1.67 9.06
N LEU A 6 -16.45 2.56 9.32
CA LEU A 6 -16.20 4.00 9.37
C LEU A 6 -15.15 4.35 10.42
N ARG A 7 -15.28 3.83 11.64
CA ARG A 7 -14.28 4.04 12.70
C ARG A 7 -12.89 3.56 12.31
N ALA A 8 -12.79 2.40 11.66
CA ALA A 8 -11.50 1.87 11.19
C ALA A 8 -10.90 2.75 10.08
N ALA A 9 -11.72 3.24 9.14
CA ALA A 9 -11.27 4.14 8.09
C ALA A 9 -10.77 5.48 8.65
N VAL A 10 -11.53 6.08 9.58
CA VAL A 10 -11.14 7.31 10.29
C VAL A 10 -9.85 7.10 11.08
N GLY A 11 -9.73 5.97 11.80
CA GLY A 11 -8.50 5.60 12.51
C GLY A 11 -7.31 5.47 11.56
N GLY A 12 -7.48 4.83 10.41
CA GLY A 12 -6.43 4.73 9.38
C GLY A 12 -5.98 6.09 8.85
N ILE A 13 -6.92 6.99 8.55
CA ILE A 13 -6.62 8.38 8.14
C ILE A 13 -5.84 9.10 9.24
N GLY A 14 -6.25 8.96 10.50
CA GLY A 14 -5.55 9.52 11.65
C GLY A 14 -4.11 9.00 11.77
N VAL A 15 -3.88 7.70 11.55
CA VAL A 15 -2.53 7.11 11.56
C VAL A 15 -1.68 7.67 10.42
N VAL A 16 -2.22 7.79 9.20
CA VAL A 16 -1.50 8.41 8.08
C VAL A 16 -1.12 9.84 8.43
N ALA A 17 -2.06 10.67 8.89
CA ALA A 17 -1.80 12.06 9.24
C ALA A 17 -0.73 12.20 10.34
N ALA A 18 -0.88 11.46 11.44
CA ALA A 18 0.08 11.48 12.55
C ALA A 18 1.47 11.01 12.11
N THR A 19 1.54 9.95 11.29
CA THR A 19 2.81 9.44 10.78
C THR A 19 3.45 10.40 9.77
N SER A 20 2.67 11.08 8.93
CA SER A 20 3.19 12.10 8.02
C SER A 20 3.82 13.27 8.79
N VAL A 21 3.20 13.72 9.88
CA VAL A 21 3.76 14.77 10.75
C VAL A 21 5.04 14.29 11.44
N ALA A 22 5.06 13.07 11.97
CA ALA A 22 6.25 12.49 12.58
C ALA A 22 7.39 12.34 11.56
N ALA A 23 7.10 11.85 10.36
CA ALA A 23 8.06 11.70 9.29
C ALA A 23 8.62 13.05 8.82
N TRP A 24 7.75 14.06 8.70
CA TRP A 24 8.17 15.44 8.42
C TRP A 24 9.12 15.98 9.49
N ALA A 25 8.82 15.77 10.77
CA ALA A 25 9.69 16.20 11.86
C ALA A 25 11.06 15.50 11.83
N LEU A 26 11.09 14.19 11.54
CA LEU A 26 12.33 13.42 11.40
C LEU A 26 13.14 13.84 10.16
N GLY A 27 12.46 14.12 9.05
CA GLY A 27 13.07 14.42 7.76
C GLY A 27 13.48 15.86 7.53
N ARG A 28 13.38 16.75 8.52
CA ARG A 28 13.77 18.16 8.33
C ARG A 28 15.26 18.30 7.99
N PRO A 29 15.62 19.29 7.13
CA PRO A 29 14.73 20.22 6.43
C PRO A 29 14.14 19.68 5.12
N ASP A 30 14.56 18.49 4.67
CA ASP A 30 14.38 18.01 3.30
C ASP A 30 12.98 17.42 3.00
N ASN A 31 12.23 17.03 4.04
CA ASN A 31 10.90 16.46 3.86
C ASN A 31 9.81 17.55 3.76
N ALA A 32 8.96 17.47 2.72
CA ALA A 32 7.73 18.24 2.64
C ALA A 32 6.51 17.43 3.11
N LEU A 33 5.79 17.97 4.09
CA LEU A 33 4.62 17.32 4.69
C LEU A 33 3.50 17.05 3.65
N SER A 34 3.23 18.01 2.76
CA SER A 34 2.18 17.88 1.73
C SER A 34 2.47 16.74 0.76
N LEU A 35 3.71 16.63 0.28
CA LEU A 35 4.14 15.54 -0.59
C LEU A 35 4.02 14.18 0.09
N THR A 36 4.49 14.11 1.35
CA THR A 36 4.41 12.90 2.15
C THR A 36 2.96 12.46 2.32
N ALA A 37 2.06 13.38 2.71
CA ALA A 37 0.66 13.07 2.96
C ALA A 37 -0.07 12.61 1.69
N VAL A 38 0.11 13.32 0.57
CA VAL A 38 -0.54 12.99 -0.70
C VAL A 38 0.00 11.66 -1.26
N ARG A 39 1.32 11.43 -1.15
CA ARG A 39 1.95 10.16 -1.55
C ARG A 39 1.44 9.00 -0.70
N ALA A 40 1.41 9.16 0.62
CA ALA A 40 0.93 8.13 1.55
C ALA A 40 -0.54 7.78 1.31
N ALA A 41 -1.39 8.76 1.03
CA ALA A 41 -2.79 8.53 0.67
C ALA A 41 -2.91 7.70 -0.62
N ALA A 42 -2.16 8.04 -1.67
CA ALA A 42 -2.17 7.32 -2.94
C ALA A 42 -1.56 5.91 -2.84
N ASP A 43 -0.54 5.70 -2.00
CA ASP A 43 0.05 4.39 -1.72
C ASP A 43 -0.90 3.50 -0.92
N CYS A 44 -1.55 4.04 0.12
CA CYS A 44 -2.54 3.30 0.90
C CYS A 44 -3.78 2.93 0.06
N ALA A 45 -4.32 3.86 -0.75
CA ALA A 45 -5.48 3.59 -1.59
C ALA A 45 -5.19 2.52 -2.66
N ALA A 46 -4.00 2.56 -3.27
CA ALA A 46 -3.54 1.53 -4.20
C ALA A 46 -3.41 0.17 -3.53
N ALA A 47 -2.78 0.12 -2.35
CA ALA A 47 -2.63 -1.12 -1.57
C ALA A 47 -3.99 -1.72 -1.20
N VAL A 48 -4.93 -0.92 -0.70
CA VAL A 48 -6.30 -1.38 -0.38
C VAL A 48 -7.01 -1.93 -1.62
N THR A 49 -6.88 -1.25 -2.76
CA THR A 49 -7.48 -1.69 -4.03
C THR A 49 -6.89 -3.03 -4.50
N LEU A 50 -5.57 -3.18 -4.48
CA LEU A 50 -4.89 -4.43 -4.79
C LEU A 50 -5.34 -5.56 -3.84
N GLY A 51 -5.46 -5.25 -2.56
CA GLY A 51 -5.97 -6.14 -1.52
C GLY A 51 -7.37 -6.66 -1.79
N LEU A 52 -8.30 -5.76 -2.08
CA LEU A 52 -9.69 -6.10 -2.39
C LEU A 52 -9.81 -6.90 -3.69
N ALA A 53 -8.92 -6.67 -4.65
CA ALA A 53 -8.87 -7.45 -5.90
C ALA A 53 -8.36 -8.89 -5.66
N VAL A 54 -7.38 -9.08 -4.77
CA VAL A 54 -6.76 -10.40 -4.53
C VAL A 54 -7.53 -11.29 -3.57
N VAL A 55 -8.27 -10.72 -2.60
CA VAL A 55 -8.97 -11.49 -1.55
C VAL A 55 -9.86 -12.61 -2.08
N PRO A 56 -10.68 -12.44 -3.14
CA PRO A 56 -11.47 -13.53 -3.68
C PRO A 56 -10.63 -14.73 -4.17
N LEU A 57 -9.39 -14.49 -4.62
CA LEU A 57 -8.46 -15.53 -5.06
C LEU A 57 -7.92 -16.37 -3.90
N LEU A 58 -8.09 -15.91 -2.66
CA LEU A 58 -7.72 -16.65 -1.44
C LEU A 58 -8.76 -17.69 -1.02
N ASP A 59 -9.86 -17.86 -1.77
CA ASP A 59 -10.84 -18.92 -1.53
C ASP A 59 -11.21 -19.66 -2.84
N THR A 60 -11.98 -20.74 -2.70
CA THR A 60 -12.31 -21.67 -3.80
C THR A 60 -13.80 -21.74 -4.10
N GLY A 61 -14.14 -22.03 -5.36
CA GLY A 61 -15.51 -22.29 -5.84
C GLY A 61 -16.53 -21.27 -5.33
N ARG A 62 -17.61 -21.77 -4.73
CA ARG A 62 -18.72 -20.96 -4.18
C ARG A 62 -18.27 -19.87 -3.19
N HIS A 63 -17.26 -20.13 -2.38
CA HIS A 63 -16.79 -19.16 -1.37
C HIS A 63 -16.02 -18.00 -1.98
N ARG A 64 -15.35 -18.23 -3.13
CA ARG A 64 -14.75 -17.15 -3.92
C ARG A 64 -15.83 -16.18 -4.40
N ASP A 65 -16.95 -16.68 -4.89
CA ASP A 65 -18.02 -15.83 -5.41
C ASP A 65 -18.67 -15.00 -4.29
N GLU A 66 -18.78 -15.57 -3.09
CA GLU A 66 -19.20 -14.86 -1.88
C GLU A 66 -18.25 -13.69 -1.56
N LEU A 67 -16.95 -13.93 -1.53
CA LEU A 67 -15.94 -12.87 -1.32
C LEU A 67 -15.93 -11.85 -2.45
N SER A 68 -16.07 -12.26 -3.71
CA SER A 68 -16.15 -11.37 -4.87
C SER A 68 -17.33 -10.40 -4.78
N ARG A 69 -18.49 -10.88 -4.29
CA ARG A 69 -19.66 -10.03 -4.06
C ARG A 69 -19.42 -9.08 -2.88
N ALA A 70 -18.87 -9.57 -1.77
CA ALA A 70 -18.57 -8.75 -0.61
C ALA A 70 -17.52 -7.66 -0.90
N ALA A 71 -16.54 -7.95 -1.77
CA ALA A 71 -15.49 -7.02 -2.16
C ALA A 71 -15.94 -5.97 -3.18
N ALA A 72 -17.11 -6.14 -3.82
CA ALA A 72 -17.52 -5.37 -4.99
C ALA A 72 -17.56 -3.86 -4.78
N ALA A 73 -18.42 -3.40 -3.87
CA ALA A 73 -18.56 -1.98 -3.59
C ALA A 73 -17.29 -1.40 -2.93
N PRO A 74 -16.65 -2.06 -1.95
CA PRO A 74 -15.38 -1.60 -1.41
C PRO A 74 -14.29 -1.42 -2.47
N LEU A 75 -14.17 -2.35 -3.44
CA LEU A 75 -13.18 -2.28 -4.50
C LEU A 75 -13.41 -1.10 -5.43
N ALA A 76 -14.67 -0.86 -5.84
CA ALA A 76 -15.01 0.29 -6.67
C ALA A 76 -14.70 1.61 -5.94
N VAL A 77 -15.08 1.71 -4.66
CA VAL A 77 -14.80 2.90 -3.84
C VAL A 77 -13.29 3.10 -3.65
N SER A 78 -12.53 2.05 -3.32
CA SER A 78 -11.10 2.17 -3.12
C SER A 78 -10.37 2.53 -4.41
N ALA A 79 -10.80 1.99 -5.55
CA ALA A 79 -10.23 2.31 -6.86
C ALA A 79 -10.51 3.76 -7.27
N ALA A 80 -11.72 4.27 -7.00
CA ALA A 80 -12.04 5.67 -7.20
C ALA A 80 -11.20 6.59 -6.29
N VAL A 81 -11.03 6.22 -5.01
CA VAL A 81 -10.17 6.96 -4.08
C VAL A 81 -8.70 6.92 -4.54
N TRP A 82 -8.22 5.77 -5.02
CA TRP A 82 -6.87 5.66 -5.59
C TRP A 82 -6.72 6.57 -6.81
N LEU A 83 -7.67 6.58 -7.73
CA LEU A 83 -7.64 7.47 -8.89
C LEU A 83 -7.59 8.94 -8.45
N LEU A 84 -8.48 9.36 -7.54
CA LEU A 84 -8.51 10.75 -7.06
C LEU A 84 -7.21 11.16 -6.37
N THR A 85 -6.70 10.33 -5.47
CA THR A 85 -5.45 10.61 -4.76
C THR A 85 -4.24 10.62 -5.69
N GLU A 86 -4.21 9.78 -6.73
CA GLU A 86 -3.15 9.77 -7.73
C GLU A 86 -3.20 11.00 -8.65
N LEU A 87 -4.39 11.46 -9.03
CA LEU A 87 -4.57 12.71 -9.78
C LEU A 87 -4.11 13.93 -8.97
N VAL A 88 -4.51 14.02 -7.70
CA VAL A 88 -4.02 15.08 -6.80
C VAL A 88 -2.49 15.01 -6.68
N ARG A 89 -1.93 13.82 -6.53
CA ARG A 89 -0.47 13.62 -6.47
C ARG A 89 0.23 14.11 -7.73
N LEU A 90 -0.28 13.79 -8.92
CA LEU A 90 0.29 14.24 -10.19
C LEU A 90 0.32 15.77 -10.29
N VAL A 91 -0.75 16.46 -9.88
CA VAL A 91 -0.80 17.93 -9.86
C VAL A 91 0.22 18.51 -8.87
N VAL A 92 0.29 17.96 -7.66
CA VAL A 92 1.23 18.44 -6.63
C VAL A 92 2.69 18.24 -7.05
N VAL A 93 3.03 17.09 -7.62
CA VAL A 93 4.41 16.81 -8.09
C VAL A 93 4.74 17.61 -9.35
N SER A 94 3.77 17.87 -10.23
CA SER A 94 3.96 18.79 -11.35
C SER A 94 4.28 20.21 -10.86
N ALA A 95 3.53 20.71 -9.87
CA ALA A 95 3.78 22.02 -9.25
C ALA A 95 5.19 22.11 -8.66
N GLN A 96 5.59 21.08 -7.91
CA GLN A 96 6.92 21.02 -7.30
C GLN A 96 8.04 20.99 -8.34
N THR A 97 7.90 20.16 -9.38
CA THR A 97 8.89 20.06 -10.48
C THR A 97 9.05 21.40 -11.21
N ALA A 98 7.95 22.14 -11.37
CA ALA A 98 7.95 23.45 -12.00
C ALA A 98 8.31 24.61 -11.05
N ALA A 99 8.55 24.34 -9.75
CA ALA A 99 8.73 25.34 -8.71
C ALA A 99 7.59 26.37 -8.63
N LEU A 100 6.35 25.94 -8.87
CA LEU A 100 5.15 26.76 -8.84
C LEU A 100 4.24 26.42 -7.64
N PRO A 101 3.44 27.37 -7.15
CA PRO A 101 2.33 27.04 -6.26
C PRO A 101 1.30 26.17 -6.99
N VAL A 102 0.66 25.23 -6.29
CA VAL A 102 -0.28 24.25 -6.87
C VAL A 102 -1.41 24.91 -7.68
N GLY A 103 -1.92 26.07 -7.23
CA GLY A 103 -2.97 26.80 -7.94
C GLY A 103 -2.54 27.51 -9.23
N ALA A 104 -1.23 27.59 -9.50
CA ALA A 104 -0.69 28.20 -10.71
C ALA A 104 -0.25 27.19 -11.78
N VAL A 105 -0.45 25.88 -11.54
CA VAL A 105 -0.13 24.85 -12.53
C VAL A 105 -1.14 24.94 -13.69
N GLY A 106 -0.67 25.45 -14.82
CA GLY A 106 -1.44 25.47 -16.06
C GLY A 106 -1.52 24.10 -16.73
N VAL A 107 -2.48 23.95 -17.65
CA VAL A 107 -2.67 22.71 -18.44
C VAL A 107 -1.40 22.34 -19.20
N GLN A 108 -0.70 23.32 -19.78
CA GLN A 108 0.53 23.08 -20.53
C GLN A 108 1.63 22.48 -19.64
N THR A 109 1.92 23.09 -18.50
CA THR A 109 2.91 22.59 -17.53
C THR A 109 2.59 21.17 -17.05
N TYR A 110 1.31 20.90 -16.80
CA TYR A 110 0.85 19.57 -16.42
C TYR A 110 1.08 18.54 -17.54
N VAL A 111 0.69 18.88 -18.78
CA VAL A 111 0.89 18.00 -19.95
C VAL A 111 2.37 17.74 -20.20
N GLU A 112 3.21 18.78 -20.15
CA GLU A 112 4.67 18.66 -20.27
C GLU A 112 5.23 17.72 -19.19
N PHE A 113 4.83 17.91 -17.93
CA PHE A 113 5.23 17.02 -16.83
C PHE A 113 4.85 15.57 -17.10
N VAL A 114 3.58 15.30 -17.44
CA VAL A 114 3.07 13.93 -17.64
C VAL A 114 3.71 13.26 -18.85
N THR A 115 4.02 14.00 -19.92
CA THR A 115 4.53 13.43 -21.17
C THR A 115 6.05 13.31 -21.19
N HIS A 116 6.77 14.31 -20.68
CA HIS A 116 8.22 14.41 -20.81
C HIS A 116 8.98 13.85 -19.61
N THR A 117 8.38 13.80 -18.41
CA THR A 117 9.08 13.25 -17.23
C THR A 117 8.74 11.78 -16.98
N ALA A 118 9.71 11.01 -16.48
CA ALA A 118 9.49 9.63 -16.08
C ALA A 118 8.48 9.52 -14.93
N ALA A 119 8.55 10.41 -13.95
CA ALA A 119 7.64 10.47 -12.81
C ALA A 119 6.19 10.76 -13.24
N GLY A 120 6.00 11.68 -14.19
CA GLY A 120 4.70 12.00 -14.76
C GLY A 120 4.09 10.82 -15.53
N ARG A 121 4.85 10.19 -16.42
CA ARG A 121 4.39 9.01 -17.17
C ARG A 121 4.03 7.85 -16.25
N ALA A 122 4.86 7.56 -15.23
CA ALA A 122 4.57 6.49 -14.27
C ALA A 122 3.32 6.77 -13.43
N GLY A 123 3.11 8.03 -13.01
CA GLY A 123 1.88 8.40 -12.32
C GLY A 123 0.65 8.30 -13.23
N ALA A 124 0.78 8.66 -14.51
CA ALA A 124 -0.31 8.47 -15.48
C ALA A 124 -0.66 7.00 -15.68
N VAL A 125 0.33 6.10 -15.77
CA VAL A 125 0.10 4.65 -15.80
C VAL A 125 -0.63 4.18 -14.54
N SER A 126 -0.23 4.66 -13.35
CA SER A 126 -0.93 4.36 -12.10
C SER A 126 -2.38 4.86 -12.12
N ALA A 127 -2.65 6.06 -12.63
CA ALA A 127 -3.99 6.61 -12.73
C ALA A 127 -4.86 5.82 -13.72
N VAL A 128 -4.32 5.44 -14.88
CA VAL A 128 -5.01 4.58 -15.85
C VAL A 128 -5.33 3.21 -15.25
N ALA A 129 -4.39 2.61 -14.51
CA ALA A 129 -4.64 1.36 -13.80
C ALA A 129 -5.77 1.51 -12.76
N ALA A 130 -5.77 2.58 -11.98
CA ALA A 130 -6.84 2.86 -11.01
C ALA A 130 -8.20 3.02 -11.70
N ALA A 131 -8.26 3.77 -12.79
CA ALA A 131 -9.47 3.94 -13.60
C ALA A 131 -9.96 2.62 -14.20
N ALA A 132 -9.05 1.79 -14.73
CA ALA A 132 -9.38 0.48 -15.29
C ALA A 132 -9.93 -0.46 -14.21
N VAL A 133 -9.30 -0.51 -13.03
CA VAL A 133 -9.81 -1.29 -11.90
C VAL A 133 -11.18 -0.78 -11.47
N CYS A 134 -11.38 0.54 -11.39
CA CYS A 134 -12.67 1.13 -11.06
C CYS A 134 -13.75 0.73 -12.08
N ALA A 135 -13.44 0.84 -13.38
CA ALA A 135 -14.35 0.44 -14.45
C ALA A 135 -14.74 -1.03 -14.35
N VAL A 136 -13.75 -1.93 -14.23
CA VAL A 136 -14.00 -3.37 -14.06
C VAL A 136 -14.81 -3.65 -12.78
N ALA A 137 -14.52 -2.94 -11.70
CA ALA A 137 -15.23 -3.09 -10.44
C ALA A 137 -16.69 -2.62 -10.47
N VAL A 138 -17.10 -1.79 -11.45
CA VAL A 138 -18.51 -1.38 -11.60
C VAL A 138 -19.25 -2.12 -12.70
N SER A 139 -18.56 -2.59 -13.75
CA SER A 139 -19.21 -3.10 -14.97
C SER A 139 -19.03 -4.59 -15.23
N ALA A 140 -17.94 -5.22 -14.74
CA ALA A 140 -17.61 -6.57 -15.14
C ALA A 140 -18.31 -7.65 -14.30
N PRO A 141 -18.73 -8.76 -14.93
CA PRO A 141 -19.21 -9.93 -14.21
C PRO A 141 -18.10 -10.50 -13.33
N ARG A 142 -18.45 -10.99 -12.14
CA ARG A 142 -17.47 -11.46 -11.17
C ARG A 142 -17.12 -12.91 -11.43
N SER A 143 -15.85 -13.14 -11.76
CA SER A 143 -15.25 -14.45 -11.96
C SER A 143 -13.83 -14.46 -11.43
N GLY A 144 -13.27 -15.65 -11.21
CA GLY A 144 -11.87 -15.78 -10.80
C GLY A 144 -10.89 -15.14 -11.78
N SER A 145 -11.15 -15.26 -13.09
CA SER A 145 -10.32 -14.65 -14.14
C SER A 145 -10.36 -13.13 -14.10
N VAL A 146 -11.55 -12.54 -13.87
CA VAL A 146 -11.69 -11.09 -13.69
C VAL A 146 -10.94 -10.64 -12.44
N SER A 147 -11.08 -11.31 -11.29
CA SER A 147 -10.31 -10.99 -10.09
C SER A 147 -8.80 -11.07 -10.30
N LEU A 148 -8.32 -12.07 -11.06
CA LEU A 148 -6.90 -12.20 -11.40
C LEU A 148 -6.43 -11.06 -12.30
N ALA A 149 -7.17 -10.73 -13.36
CA ALA A 149 -6.85 -9.61 -14.24
C ALA A 149 -6.85 -8.27 -13.47
N THR A 150 -7.86 -8.02 -12.63
CA THR A 150 -7.93 -6.82 -11.79
C THR A 150 -6.77 -6.74 -10.81
N THR A 151 -6.37 -7.87 -10.21
CA THR A 151 -5.19 -7.95 -9.33
C THR A 151 -3.92 -7.58 -10.11
N GLY A 152 -3.75 -8.11 -11.32
CA GLY A 152 -2.62 -7.79 -12.20
C GLY A 152 -2.57 -6.31 -12.58
N ILE A 153 -3.70 -5.71 -12.96
CA ILE A 153 -3.79 -4.27 -13.29
C ILE A 153 -3.43 -3.42 -12.06
N ALA A 154 -3.99 -3.73 -10.89
CA ALA A 154 -3.69 -2.99 -9.66
C ALA A 154 -2.19 -3.11 -9.28
N ALA A 155 -1.61 -4.30 -9.39
CA ALA A 155 -0.19 -4.53 -9.14
C ALA A 155 0.70 -3.76 -10.13
N ALA A 156 0.34 -3.75 -11.42
CA ALA A 156 1.06 -3.01 -12.46
C ALA A 156 1.03 -1.50 -12.21
N GLY A 157 -0.13 -0.94 -11.83
CA GLY A 157 -0.24 0.48 -11.47
C GLY A 157 0.62 0.87 -10.28
N LEU A 158 0.64 0.02 -9.24
CA LEU A 158 1.49 0.23 -8.05
C LEU A 158 2.98 0.13 -8.39
N ALA A 159 3.37 -0.86 -9.19
CA ALA A 159 4.74 -1.07 -9.65
C ALA A 159 5.24 0.10 -10.51
N ALA A 160 4.42 0.60 -11.45
CA ALA A 160 4.82 1.65 -12.39
C ALA A 160 5.43 2.87 -11.67
N ARG A 161 4.86 3.28 -10.54
CA ARG A 161 5.35 4.42 -9.74
C ARG A 161 6.77 4.22 -9.21
N THR A 162 7.11 3.00 -8.81
CA THR A 162 8.41 2.68 -8.21
C THR A 162 9.48 2.36 -9.24
N LEU A 163 9.10 1.88 -10.43
CA LEU A 163 10.07 1.67 -11.52
C LEU A 163 10.67 3.01 -11.97
N ALA A 164 9.85 4.04 -12.17
CA ALA A 164 10.34 5.30 -12.76
C ALA A 164 11.39 6.06 -11.93
N GLY A 165 11.45 5.83 -10.61
CA GLY A 165 12.45 6.47 -9.75
C GLY A 165 13.83 5.82 -9.79
N HIS A 166 13.89 4.49 -9.93
CA HIS A 166 15.15 3.74 -9.79
C HIS A 166 15.67 3.13 -11.11
N LEU A 167 14.84 3.03 -12.15
CA LEU A 167 15.28 2.53 -13.47
C LEU A 167 16.40 3.37 -14.08
N THR A 168 16.46 4.67 -13.75
CA THR A 168 17.49 5.59 -14.23
C THR A 168 18.85 5.34 -13.58
N GLU A 169 18.87 4.74 -12.39
CA GLU A 169 20.10 4.42 -11.65
C GLU A 169 20.54 2.97 -11.89
N SER A 170 19.60 2.02 -11.83
CA SER A 170 19.85 0.60 -12.02
C SER A 170 18.57 -0.16 -12.38
N PRO A 171 18.55 -0.93 -13.49
CA PRO A 171 17.41 -1.78 -13.84
C PRO A 171 17.01 -2.75 -12.71
N LEU A 172 18.00 -3.33 -12.02
CA LEU A 172 17.75 -4.24 -10.91
C LEU A 172 17.17 -3.51 -9.68
N GLY A 173 17.63 -2.29 -9.41
CA GLY A 173 17.07 -1.44 -8.35
C GLY A 173 15.60 -1.09 -8.61
N GLY A 174 15.27 -0.73 -9.85
CA GLY A 174 13.89 -0.48 -10.30
C GLY A 174 12.97 -1.68 -10.11
N VAL A 175 13.41 -2.87 -10.51
CA VAL A 175 12.64 -4.11 -10.33
C VAL A 175 12.49 -4.46 -8.84
N ALA A 176 13.56 -4.32 -8.05
CA ALA A 176 13.52 -4.61 -6.61
C ALA A 176 12.54 -3.67 -5.89
N ALA A 177 12.54 -2.37 -6.20
CA ALA A 177 11.61 -1.40 -5.64
C ALA A 177 10.15 -1.71 -6.03
N ALA A 178 9.92 -2.11 -7.27
CA ALA A 178 8.60 -2.52 -7.76
C ALA A 178 8.07 -3.77 -7.05
N VAL A 179 8.90 -4.79 -6.96
CA VAL A 179 8.57 -6.04 -6.25
C VAL A 179 8.33 -5.78 -4.77
N HIS A 180 9.13 -4.91 -4.13
CA HIS A 180 8.92 -4.48 -2.75
C HIS A 180 7.57 -3.78 -2.57
N ALA A 181 7.22 -2.83 -3.43
CA ALA A 181 5.95 -2.11 -3.36
C ALA A 181 4.74 -3.03 -3.57
N VAL A 182 4.79 -3.93 -4.54
CA VAL A 182 3.72 -4.91 -4.78
C VAL A 182 3.60 -5.88 -3.61
N ALA A 183 4.71 -6.35 -3.03
CA ALA A 183 4.68 -7.20 -1.83
C ALA A 183 4.06 -6.47 -0.62
N ALA A 184 4.40 -5.20 -0.41
CA ALA A 184 3.79 -4.37 0.63
C ALA A 184 2.28 -4.22 0.40
N GLY A 185 1.89 -3.91 -0.84
CA GLY A 185 0.50 -3.76 -1.23
C GLY A 185 -0.31 -5.05 -1.06
N LEU A 186 0.24 -6.20 -1.43
CA LEU A 186 -0.41 -7.50 -1.25
C LEU A 186 -0.59 -7.83 0.23
N TRP A 187 0.45 -7.66 1.06
CA TRP A 187 0.36 -7.99 2.49
C TRP A 187 -0.61 -7.07 3.24
N CYS A 188 -0.42 -5.75 3.11
CA CYS A 188 -1.24 -4.76 3.80
C CYS A 188 -2.66 -4.76 3.25
N GLY A 189 -2.78 -4.70 1.91
CA GLY A 189 -4.04 -4.65 1.21
C GLY A 189 -4.91 -5.88 1.45
N ALA A 190 -4.35 -7.08 1.33
CA ALA A 190 -5.15 -8.29 1.52
C ALA A 190 -5.71 -8.35 2.95
N LEU A 191 -4.95 -7.89 3.97
CA LEU A 191 -5.44 -7.84 5.34
C LEU A 191 -6.61 -6.85 5.51
N VAL A 192 -6.56 -5.68 4.84
CA VAL A 192 -7.72 -4.76 4.78
C VAL A 192 -8.89 -5.43 4.07
N GLY A 193 -8.65 -6.07 2.94
CA GLY A 193 -9.69 -6.77 2.19
C GLY A 193 -10.37 -7.86 3.03
N LEU A 194 -9.61 -8.62 3.82
CA LEU A 194 -10.16 -9.58 4.77
C LEU A 194 -11.01 -8.88 5.85
N LEU A 195 -10.55 -7.79 6.44
CA LEU A 195 -11.33 -7.05 7.45
C LEU A 195 -12.67 -6.52 6.93
N VAL A 196 -12.74 -6.19 5.64
CA VAL A 196 -13.93 -5.65 4.99
C VAL A 196 -14.88 -6.75 4.55
N THR A 197 -14.36 -7.89 4.09
CA THR A 197 -15.17 -8.95 3.45
C THR A 197 -15.47 -10.13 4.36
N VAL A 198 -14.63 -10.39 5.37
CA VAL A 198 -14.76 -11.53 6.28
C VAL A 198 -15.50 -11.13 7.55
N ALA A 199 -16.66 -11.75 7.77
CA ALA A 199 -17.58 -11.40 8.86
C ALA A 199 -17.52 -12.36 10.05
N HIS A 200 -17.38 -13.68 9.82
CA HIS A 200 -17.56 -14.68 10.87
C HIS A 200 -16.40 -15.66 11.01
N ARG A 201 -16.35 -16.36 12.15
CA ARG A 201 -15.24 -17.26 12.54
C ARG A 201 -14.90 -18.32 11.48
N GLY A 202 -15.91 -18.83 10.78
CA GLY A 202 -15.77 -19.87 9.76
C GLY A 202 -15.02 -19.38 8.52
N GLN A 203 -15.36 -18.18 8.03
CA GLN A 203 -14.62 -17.55 6.93
C GLN A 203 -13.17 -17.25 7.34
N TRP A 204 -12.93 -16.71 8.54
CA TRP A 204 -11.56 -16.51 9.05
C TRP A 204 -10.75 -17.80 9.05
N ALA A 205 -11.33 -18.91 9.52
CA ALA A 205 -10.67 -20.22 9.54
C ALA A 205 -10.27 -20.72 8.13
N ARG A 206 -11.06 -20.39 7.10
CA ARG A 206 -10.79 -20.79 5.70
C ARG A 206 -9.74 -19.90 5.02
N VAL A 207 -9.86 -18.58 5.15
CA VAL A 207 -9.08 -17.64 4.34
C VAL A 207 -7.75 -17.26 5.00
N LEU A 208 -7.71 -17.21 6.34
CA LEU A 208 -6.49 -16.83 7.08
C LEU A 208 -5.27 -17.72 6.79
N PRO A 209 -5.39 -19.05 6.60
CA PRO A 209 -4.26 -19.90 6.20
C PRO A 209 -3.62 -19.48 4.86
N ARG A 210 -4.43 -19.15 3.85
CA ARG A 210 -3.94 -18.72 2.54
C ARG A 210 -3.36 -17.31 2.59
N PHE A 211 -4.02 -16.39 3.29
CA PHE A 211 -3.45 -15.08 3.58
C PHE A 211 -2.11 -15.19 4.30
N SER A 212 -1.99 -16.04 5.32
CA SER A 212 -0.73 -16.18 6.06
C SER A 212 0.39 -16.78 5.20
N ALA A 213 0.08 -17.65 4.24
CA ALA A 213 1.06 -18.13 3.26
C ALA A 213 1.53 -17.01 2.32
N LEU A 214 0.60 -16.23 1.77
CA LEU A 214 0.90 -15.04 0.96
C LEU A 214 1.76 -14.04 1.75
N ALA A 215 1.32 -13.69 2.96
CA ALA A 215 2.00 -12.75 3.85
C ALA A 215 3.43 -13.19 4.18
N LEU A 216 3.68 -14.49 4.38
CA LEU A 216 5.03 -14.99 4.61
C LEU A 216 5.97 -14.70 3.42
N GLY A 217 5.50 -14.96 2.19
CA GLY A 217 6.25 -14.64 0.98
C GLY A 217 6.49 -13.14 0.83
N CYS A 218 5.44 -12.32 1.06
CA CYS A 218 5.55 -10.86 1.02
C CYS A 218 6.56 -10.34 2.05
N VAL A 219 6.51 -10.80 3.31
CA VAL A 219 7.46 -10.39 4.36
C VAL A 219 8.88 -10.75 3.98
N GLY A 220 9.12 -11.95 3.45
CA GLY A 220 10.45 -12.36 2.96
C GLY A 220 10.98 -11.41 1.89
N VAL A 221 10.17 -11.11 0.88
CA VAL A 221 10.50 -10.13 -0.18
C VAL A 221 10.79 -8.74 0.40
N LEU A 222 9.95 -8.26 1.33
CA LEU A 222 10.07 -6.94 1.93
C LEU A 222 11.36 -6.79 2.74
N VAL A 223 11.72 -7.80 3.52
CA VAL A 223 12.96 -7.81 4.31
C VAL A 223 14.17 -7.83 3.38
N LEU A 224 14.21 -8.75 2.40
CA LEU A 224 15.34 -8.86 1.49
C LEU A 224 15.54 -7.60 0.65
N ALA A 225 14.49 -7.13 -0.03
CA ALA A 225 14.56 -5.93 -0.86
C ALA A 225 14.77 -4.66 0.00
N GLY A 226 14.22 -4.62 1.21
CA GLY A 226 14.41 -3.49 2.13
C GLY A 226 15.85 -3.39 2.65
N VAL A 227 16.47 -4.51 3.00
CA VAL A 227 17.89 -4.57 3.39
C VAL A 227 18.78 -4.17 2.21
N ALA A 228 18.53 -4.74 1.02
CA ALA A 228 19.30 -4.39 -0.18
C ALA A 228 19.18 -2.89 -0.51
N GLY A 229 17.97 -2.32 -0.46
CA GLY A 229 17.74 -0.90 -0.69
C GLY A 229 18.40 -0.01 0.36
N ALA A 230 18.35 -0.37 1.65
CA ALA A 230 19.02 0.38 2.70
C ALA A 230 20.55 0.39 2.53
N LEU A 231 21.15 -0.75 2.19
CA LEU A 231 22.59 -0.86 1.94
C LEU A 231 23.05 -0.10 0.69
N ALA A 232 22.16 0.07 -0.30
CA ALA A 232 22.48 0.81 -1.51
C ALA A 232 22.52 2.33 -1.30
N VAL A 233 21.80 2.84 -0.29
CA VAL A 233 21.63 4.30 -0.06
C VAL A 233 22.44 4.79 1.14
N VAL A 234 22.61 3.98 2.18
CA VAL A 234 23.32 4.39 3.40
C VAL A 234 24.83 4.29 3.21
N GLY A 235 25.50 5.44 3.08
CA GLY A 235 26.95 5.53 2.91
C GLY A 235 27.74 5.19 4.19
N SER A 236 27.22 5.56 5.36
CA SER A 236 27.81 5.23 6.66
C SER A 236 26.74 5.01 7.75
N PRO A 237 27.03 4.24 8.82
CA PRO A 237 26.09 4.08 9.94
C PRO A 237 25.73 5.40 10.64
N ALA A 238 26.61 6.40 10.59
CA ALA A 238 26.35 7.72 11.16
C ALA A 238 25.21 8.44 10.43
N ASP A 239 25.04 8.19 9.12
CA ASP A 239 24.02 8.84 8.30
C ASP A 239 22.60 8.47 8.74
N LEU A 240 22.42 7.31 9.40
CA LEU A 240 21.14 6.84 9.94
C LEU A 240 20.55 7.77 11.00
N VAL A 241 21.38 8.58 11.66
CA VAL A 241 20.93 9.53 12.68
C VAL A 241 21.24 10.99 12.30
N ALA A 242 22.31 11.21 11.53
CA ALA A 242 22.74 12.54 11.13
C ALA A 242 21.81 13.16 10.07
N THR A 243 21.30 12.36 9.13
CA THR A 243 20.51 12.87 7.99
C THR A 243 19.00 12.75 8.21
N GLY A 244 18.22 13.61 7.53
CA GLY A 244 16.74 13.52 7.55
C GLY A 244 16.24 12.19 6.99
N TYR A 245 16.80 11.77 5.86
CA TYR A 245 16.54 10.47 5.24
C TYR A 245 16.83 9.32 6.21
N GLY A 246 18.03 9.30 6.79
CA GLY A 246 18.49 8.25 7.69
C GLY A 246 17.60 8.09 8.92
N ARG A 247 17.12 9.20 9.52
CA ARG A 247 16.21 9.15 10.66
C ARG A 247 14.85 8.52 10.29
N ILE A 248 14.28 8.86 9.13
CA ILE A 248 13.05 8.23 8.64
C ILE A 248 13.30 6.74 8.35
N LEU A 249 14.43 6.41 7.72
CA LEU A 249 14.80 5.04 7.40
C LEU A 249 14.93 4.21 8.69
N THR A 250 15.61 4.74 9.70
CA THR A 250 15.74 4.11 11.02
C THR A 250 14.38 3.83 11.65
N ALA A 251 13.47 4.82 11.64
CA ALA A 251 12.10 4.62 12.11
C ALA A 251 11.38 3.51 11.33
N LYS A 252 11.52 3.48 10.00
CA LYS A 252 10.93 2.43 9.16
C LYS A 252 11.50 1.05 9.49
N LEU A 253 12.81 0.93 9.69
CA LEU A 253 13.46 -0.33 10.08
C LEU A 253 12.95 -0.85 11.42
N LEU A 254 12.80 0.03 12.43
CA LEU A 254 12.25 -0.34 13.74
C LEU A 254 10.80 -0.82 13.62
N VAL A 255 9.96 -0.11 12.86
CA VAL A 255 8.56 -0.51 12.61
C VAL A 255 8.50 -1.83 11.85
N THR A 256 9.34 -2.03 10.83
CA THR A 256 9.42 -3.29 10.08
C THR A 256 9.85 -4.46 10.97
N ALA A 257 10.83 -4.27 11.86
CA ALA A 257 11.24 -5.30 12.81
C ALA A 257 10.10 -5.68 13.77
N ALA A 258 9.40 -4.68 14.32
CA ALA A 258 8.24 -4.90 15.18
C ALA A 258 7.09 -5.61 14.45
N LEU A 259 6.81 -5.23 13.20
CA LEU A 259 5.80 -5.88 12.36
C LEU A 259 6.16 -7.33 12.02
N THR A 260 7.41 -7.62 11.68
CA THR A 260 7.85 -8.99 11.42
C THR A 260 7.73 -9.86 12.67
N ALA A 261 8.09 -9.33 13.85
CA ALA A 261 7.90 -10.03 15.12
C ALA A 261 6.40 -10.27 15.42
N LEU A 262 5.55 -9.28 15.16
CA LEU A 262 4.10 -9.40 15.31
C LEU A 262 3.52 -10.43 14.34
N ALA A 263 3.92 -10.40 13.07
CA ALA A 263 3.51 -11.34 12.03
C ALA A 263 3.92 -12.77 12.39
N TRP A 264 5.14 -12.97 12.91
CA TRP A 264 5.61 -14.25 13.42
C TRP A 264 4.78 -14.75 14.61
N ARG A 265 4.48 -13.86 15.57
CA ARG A 265 3.60 -14.18 16.72
C ARG A 265 2.18 -14.54 16.26
N ASN A 266 1.64 -13.82 15.29
CA ASN A 266 0.34 -14.08 14.69
C ASN A 266 0.34 -15.44 13.97
N ARG A 267 1.37 -15.74 13.18
CA ARG A 267 1.51 -17.03 12.50
C ARG A 267 1.66 -18.21 13.47
N SER A 268 2.41 -18.04 14.55
CA SER A 268 2.66 -19.12 15.53
C SER A 268 1.51 -19.36 16.50
N ARG A 269 0.72 -18.32 16.84
CA ARG A 269 -0.34 -18.43 17.86
C ARG A 269 -1.75 -18.22 17.32
N TRP A 270 -1.96 -17.17 16.51
CA TRP A 270 -3.29 -16.84 16.00
C TRP A 270 -3.76 -17.79 14.91
N LEU A 271 -2.91 -18.08 13.93
CA LEU A 271 -3.27 -18.94 12.81
C LEU A 271 -3.70 -20.36 13.25
N PRO A 272 -2.99 -21.08 14.14
CA PRO A 272 -3.45 -22.38 14.63
C PRO A 272 -4.79 -22.32 15.38
N ALA A 273 -5.01 -21.26 16.17
CA ALA A 273 -6.28 -21.05 16.88
C ALA A 273 -7.43 -20.78 15.91
N ALA A 274 -7.20 -20.02 14.83
CA ALA A 274 -8.20 -19.77 13.80
C ALA A 274 -8.54 -21.05 13.01
N ARG A 275 -7.54 -21.85 12.62
CA ARG A 275 -7.71 -23.13 11.93
C ARG A 275 -8.56 -24.13 12.72
N THR A 276 -8.42 -24.11 14.04
CA THR A 276 -9.18 -24.97 14.96
C THR A 276 -10.49 -24.34 15.44
N HIS A 277 -10.94 -23.24 14.80
CA HIS A 277 -12.16 -22.49 15.15
C HIS A 277 -12.21 -21.96 16.60
N ARG A 278 -11.06 -21.89 17.29
CA ARG A 278 -10.92 -21.38 18.66
C ARG A 278 -10.75 -19.86 18.72
N ALA A 279 -10.38 -19.21 17.61
CA ALA A 279 -10.34 -17.76 17.52
C ALA A 279 -11.72 -17.19 17.14
N SER A 280 -12.23 -16.25 17.93
CA SER A 280 -13.45 -15.50 17.59
C SER A 280 -13.19 -14.53 16.42
N ALA A 281 -14.25 -14.16 15.69
CA ALA A 281 -14.15 -13.15 14.64
C ALA A 281 -13.70 -11.79 15.20
N GLY A 282 -14.13 -11.44 16.41
CA GLY A 282 -13.70 -10.22 17.12
C GLY A 282 -12.19 -10.23 17.42
N LEU A 283 -11.64 -11.34 17.93
CA LEU A 283 -10.21 -11.47 18.17
C LEU A 283 -9.40 -11.35 16.87
N SER A 284 -9.84 -12.02 15.80
CA SER A 284 -9.21 -11.90 14.48
C SER A 284 -9.22 -10.46 13.99
N ARG A 285 -10.35 -9.76 14.11
CA ARG A 285 -10.48 -8.34 13.75
C ARG A 285 -9.53 -7.45 14.54
N THR A 286 -9.44 -7.61 15.86
CA THR A 286 -8.53 -6.82 16.70
C THR A 286 -7.07 -7.05 16.32
N ARG A 287 -6.66 -8.30 16.09
CA ARG A 287 -5.29 -8.60 15.65
C ARG A 287 -4.96 -8.02 14.29
N SER A 288 -5.89 -8.13 13.33
CA SER A 288 -5.75 -7.51 12.01
C SER A 288 -5.65 -5.99 12.10
N LEU A 289 -6.45 -5.33 12.93
CA LEU A 289 -6.40 -3.87 13.10
C LEU A 289 -5.07 -3.41 13.71
N LEU A 290 -4.52 -4.14 14.69
CA LEU A 290 -3.22 -3.85 15.27
C LEU A 290 -2.09 -3.98 14.24
N GLU A 291 -2.08 -5.08 13.48
CA GLU A 291 -1.08 -5.31 12.43
C GLU A 291 -1.20 -4.24 11.32
N LEU A 292 -2.43 -3.90 10.90
CA LEU A 292 -2.68 -2.83 9.94
C LEU A 292 -2.22 -1.46 10.41
N GLY A 293 -2.41 -1.12 11.69
CA GLY A 293 -1.92 0.15 12.23
C GLY A 293 -0.41 0.32 12.00
N GLY A 294 0.38 -0.70 12.33
CA GLY A 294 1.82 -0.70 12.07
C GLY A 294 2.17 -0.69 10.58
N MET A 295 1.42 -1.42 9.75
CA MET A 295 1.59 -1.41 8.29
C MET A 295 1.33 -0.03 7.69
N THR A 296 0.29 0.68 8.13
CA THR A 296 -0.02 2.04 7.69
C THR A 296 1.09 3.00 8.08
N VAL A 297 1.67 2.86 9.28
CA VAL A 297 2.87 3.61 9.68
C VAL A 297 4.02 3.31 8.71
N ALA A 298 4.32 2.04 8.44
CA ALA A 298 5.41 1.65 7.55
C ALA A 298 5.23 2.15 6.11
N LEU A 299 4.00 2.09 5.56
CA LEU A 299 3.66 2.64 4.24
C LEU A 299 3.82 4.16 4.20
N THR A 300 3.41 4.86 5.27
CA THR A 300 3.53 6.32 5.34
C THR A 300 5.00 6.75 5.47
N LEU A 301 5.82 6.01 6.23
CA LEU A 301 7.28 6.24 6.29
C LEU A 301 7.94 5.94 4.94
N ALA A 302 7.47 4.93 4.20
CA ALA A 302 7.96 4.66 2.84
C ALA A 302 7.61 5.81 1.87
N ALA A 303 6.39 6.34 1.96
CA ALA A 303 5.98 7.52 1.19
C ALA A 303 6.83 8.75 1.55
N ALA A 304 7.17 8.94 2.83
CA ALA A 304 8.05 10.01 3.28
C ALA A 304 9.48 9.86 2.73
N LEU A 305 10.06 8.65 2.76
CA LEU A 305 11.38 8.39 2.18
C LEU A 305 11.41 8.71 0.69
N ALA A 306 10.36 8.37 -0.05
CA ALA A 306 10.27 8.62 -1.49
C ALA A 306 10.22 10.10 -1.88
N VAL A 307 10.07 11.01 -0.92
CA VAL A 307 10.03 12.46 -1.13
C VAL A 307 11.07 13.21 -0.29
N THR A 308 11.97 12.48 0.38
CA THR A 308 13.05 13.05 1.21
C THR A 308 14.37 12.68 0.57
N GLY A 309 14.96 13.57 -0.24
CA GLY A 309 16.23 13.31 -0.93
C GLY A 309 16.25 11.99 -1.70
#